data_AF-A0A6I8U1S4-F1
#
_entry.id   AF-A0A6I8U1S4-F1
#
_cell.length_a   1.000
_cell.length_b   1.000
_cell.length_c   1.000
_cell.angle_alpha   90.00
_cell.angle_beta   90.00
_cell.angle_gamma   90.00
#
_symmetry.space_group_name_H-M   'P 1'
#
loop_
_entity.id
_entity.type
_entity.pdbx_description
1 polymer ?
#
loop_
_entity_poly.entity_id
_entity_poly.type
_entity_poly.pdbx_seq_one_letter_code
_entity_poly.pdbx_strand_id
1 'polypeptide(L)'
;MERLSKKLDSGTYAKLTGHLVNNISLWDLSTDDLAMMDITEVGPRRIILNFIERNRESALNQDENIVDNGQQNESLHEPRKESIRSVLEKYGKFQKTLTKQLDCGIVPDPKKLLQMNRILTEHFFGDMMFHGKRYPTWQEKQQLAVQILEEFPHLEQTRVSENAPVESYFFWVHDGLNTGCHTGLIETRVANMRKDVSPEDRKFRRAKIKSIVVTEDQVSTAAHISALNPTPGNAKIIADGMAQAHDLHESLLQKKDENRLHSIIDTFPHFLSFEGEMIIQAFDRLHEHPNNGPSLSALLRLGLLCDKTSWSQVEDDVLRGTLRLMKALSNKGVKRTSSLQNASLGELAAEPLIRWIPFTAREPGFDELLAVKEIQPAGDPHIICAAEHFKKGNYYIALDKTIIPCGNSAVRAIEILFKSFDIFGVKAPVLLRKLDAMIASNVWRSKTSSKFKSVIDLSLRFQEFLKNPED
;
A
#
# COMPACT_ATOMS: atom_id res chain seq x y z
N MET A 1 9.24 36.81 -20.55
CA MET A 1 10.33 36.72 -21.54
C MET A 1 10.75 35.28 -21.86
N GLU A 2 11.18 34.45 -20.91
CA GLU A 2 11.69 33.09 -21.19
C GLU A 2 10.67 32.12 -21.83
N ARG A 3 9.38 32.26 -21.49
CA ARG A 3 8.30 31.49 -22.16
C ARG A 3 7.97 32.01 -23.56
N LEU A 4 8.23 33.29 -23.81
CA LEU A 4 7.98 33.95 -25.09
C LEU A 4 9.11 33.67 -26.09
N SER A 5 10.36 33.56 -25.62
CA SER A 5 11.52 33.21 -26.47
C SER A 5 11.35 31.87 -27.18
N LYS A 6 10.63 30.92 -26.58
CA LYS A 6 10.34 29.61 -27.17
C LYS A 6 9.30 29.64 -28.29
N LYS A 7 8.62 30.77 -28.47
CA LYS A 7 7.53 30.95 -29.45
C LYS A 7 7.87 31.93 -30.56
N LEU A 8 8.99 32.63 -30.44
CA LEU A 8 9.46 33.61 -31.42
C LEU A 8 10.69 33.06 -32.13
N ASP A 9 10.89 33.45 -33.38
CA ASP A 9 12.16 33.25 -34.05
C ASP A 9 13.25 34.09 -33.36
N SER A 10 14.50 33.69 -33.56
CA SER A 10 15.66 34.33 -32.94
C SER A 10 15.81 35.81 -33.32
N GLY A 11 15.37 36.22 -34.52
CA GLY A 11 15.44 37.60 -34.99
C GLY A 11 14.43 38.49 -34.27
N THR A 12 13.17 38.06 -34.18
CA THR A 12 12.13 38.78 -33.44
C THR A 12 12.45 38.89 -31.95
N TYR A 13 12.93 37.80 -31.34
CA TYR A 13 13.30 37.83 -29.92
C TYR A 13 14.48 38.77 -29.65
N ALA A 14 15.48 38.78 -30.55
CA ALA A 14 16.62 39.69 -30.45
C ALA A 14 16.19 41.17 -30.52
N LYS A 15 15.21 41.51 -31.36
CA LYS A 15 14.64 42.87 -31.44
C LYS A 15 13.99 43.28 -30.11
N LEU A 16 13.18 42.42 -29.49
CA LEU A 16 12.59 42.71 -28.18
C LEU A 16 13.66 42.96 -27.11
N THR A 17 14.70 42.11 -27.05
CA THR A 17 15.79 42.30 -26.09
C THR A 17 16.66 43.53 -26.40
N GLY A 18 16.84 43.85 -27.69
CA GLY A 18 17.60 45.02 -28.15
C GLY A 18 16.90 46.34 -27.80
N HIS A 19 15.57 46.35 -27.77
CA HIS A 19 14.75 47.46 -27.27
C HIS A 19 14.48 47.40 -25.75
N LEU A 20 15.25 46.59 -25.01
CA LEU A 20 15.19 46.47 -23.54
C LEU A 20 13.83 46.06 -22.98
N VAL A 21 13.03 45.33 -23.77
CA VAL A 21 11.78 44.75 -23.29
C VAL A 21 12.09 43.70 -22.23
N ASN A 22 11.55 43.88 -21.02
CA ASN A 22 11.74 42.98 -19.88
C ASN A 22 10.38 42.40 -19.44
N ASN A 23 10.37 41.57 -18.40
CA ASN A 23 9.14 40.91 -17.93
C ASN A 23 8.05 41.87 -17.45
N ILE A 24 8.35 43.14 -17.20
CA ILE A 24 7.40 44.16 -16.74
C ILE A 24 6.92 44.96 -17.95
N SER A 25 7.83 45.54 -18.74
CA SER A 25 7.46 46.34 -19.91
C SER A 25 6.81 45.53 -21.04
N LEU A 26 6.97 44.20 -21.05
CA LEU A 26 6.30 43.31 -22.00
C LEU A 26 4.77 43.47 -21.96
N TRP A 27 4.18 43.72 -20.79
CA TRP A 27 2.72 43.76 -20.63
C TRP A 27 2.05 44.99 -21.26
N ASP A 28 2.84 46.03 -21.52
CA ASP A 28 2.37 47.33 -21.99
C ASP A 28 2.59 47.54 -23.49
N LEU A 29 3.14 46.53 -24.19
CA LEU A 29 3.41 46.61 -25.62
C LEU A 29 2.12 46.57 -26.44
N SER A 30 1.92 47.62 -27.22
CA SER A 30 0.89 47.69 -28.25
C SER A 30 1.39 47.21 -29.61
N THR A 31 0.47 47.04 -30.56
CA THR A 31 0.79 46.75 -31.95
C THR A 31 1.70 47.81 -32.58
N ASP A 32 1.56 49.07 -32.18
CA ASP A 32 2.33 50.19 -32.71
C ASP A 32 3.74 50.23 -32.10
N ASP A 33 3.89 49.87 -30.82
CA ASP A 33 5.20 49.74 -30.18
C ASP A 33 6.04 48.66 -30.85
N LEU A 34 5.41 47.51 -31.16
CA LEU A 34 6.08 46.43 -31.89
C LEU A 34 6.44 46.86 -33.33
N ALA A 35 5.68 47.77 -33.93
CA ALA A 35 6.03 48.37 -35.20
C ALA A 35 7.27 49.24 -35.13
N MET A 36 7.39 50.06 -34.10
CA MET A 36 8.54 50.92 -33.87
C MET A 36 9.81 50.13 -33.50
N MET A 37 9.68 48.87 -33.10
CA MET A 37 10.79 47.94 -32.85
C MET A 37 11.21 47.12 -34.09
N ASP A 38 10.82 47.56 -35.29
CA ASP A 38 11.04 46.85 -36.56
C ASP A 38 10.48 45.42 -36.61
N ILE A 39 9.51 45.08 -35.76
CA ILE A 39 8.75 43.82 -35.86
C ILE A 39 7.54 44.13 -36.72
N THR A 40 7.71 44.20 -38.05
CA THR A 40 6.65 44.64 -38.98
C THR A 40 5.69 43.54 -39.43
N GLU A 41 6.09 42.29 -39.24
CA GLU A 41 5.32 41.13 -39.66
C GLU A 41 4.12 40.87 -38.73
N VAL A 42 2.95 40.64 -39.35
CA VAL A 42 1.68 40.40 -38.64
C VAL A 42 1.75 39.15 -37.75
N GLY A 43 2.47 38.11 -38.18
CA GLY A 43 2.59 36.83 -37.45
C GLY A 43 3.28 37.00 -36.08
N PRO A 44 4.54 37.46 -36.04
CA PRO A 44 5.25 37.70 -34.78
C PRO A 44 4.53 38.68 -33.85
N ARG A 45 3.96 39.79 -34.37
CA ARG A 45 3.16 40.72 -33.57
C ARG A 45 1.98 40.02 -32.87
N ARG A 46 1.23 39.22 -33.62
CA ARG A 46 0.07 38.49 -33.10
C ARG A 46 0.48 37.43 -32.08
N ILE A 47 1.63 36.78 -32.25
CA ILE A 47 2.17 35.83 -31.26
C ILE A 47 2.49 36.54 -29.94
N ILE A 48 3.12 37.71 -30.00
CA ILE A 48 3.50 38.51 -28.81
C ILE A 48 2.25 39.02 -28.10
N LEU A 49 1.31 39.64 -28.81
CA LEU A 49 0.08 40.20 -28.22
C LEU A 49 -0.81 39.11 -27.64
N ASN A 50 -1.02 37.99 -28.35
CA ASN A 50 -1.77 36.84 -27.80
C ASN A 50 -1.08 36.24 -26.57
N PHE A 51 0.26 36.27 -26.51
CA PHE A 51 1.00 35.82 -25.34
C PHE A 51 0.78 36.77 -24.15
N ILE A 52 0.77 38.08 -24.39
CA ILE A 52 0.47 39.09 -23.37
C ILE A 52 -0.95 38.89 -22.84
N GLU A 53 -1.96 38.83 -23.71
CA GLU A 53 -3.38 38.65 -23.33
C GLU A 53 -3.61 37.38 -22.50
N ARG A 54 -3.17 36.21 -23.00
CA ARG A 54 -3.36 34.92 -22.30
C ARG A 54 -2.71 34.86 -20.92
N ASN A 55 -1.59 35.56 -20.74
CA ASN A 55 -0.90 35.57 -19.46
C ASN A 55 -1.36 36.74 -18.56
N ARG A 56 -2.03 37.77 -19.09
CA ARG A 56 -2.70 38.82 -18.31
C ARG A 56 -3.85 38.22 -17.49
N GLU A 57 -4.65 37.35 -18.12
CA GLU A 57 -5.73 36.59 -17.46
C GLU A 57 -5.21 35.65 -16.35
N SER A 58 -3.99 35.13 -16.50
CA SER A 58 -3.38 34.26 -15.49
C SER A 58 -2.78 35.04 -14.31
N ALA A 59 -2.42 36.31 -14.51
CA ALA A 59 -1.84 37.17 -13.47
C ALA A 59 -2.92 37.83 -12.59
N LEU A 60 -4.06 38.24 -13.17
CA LEU A 60 -5.19 38.82 -12.40
C LEU A 60 -5.85 37.80 -11.46
N ASN A 61 -5.86 36.51 -11.83
CA ASN A 61 -6.42 35.42 -11.02
C ASN A 61 -5.56 34.99 -9.82
N GLN A 62 -4.42 35.64 -9.56
CA GLN A 62 -3.56 35.35 -8.39
C GLN A 62 -3.70 36.38 -7.26
N ASP A 63 -4.31 37.55 -7.48
CA ASP A 63 -4.44 38.61 -6.47
C ASP A 63 -5.86 38.75 -5.84
N GLU A 64 -6.88 38.04 -6.34
CA GLU A 64 -8.27 38.12 -5.82
C GLU A 64 -8.65 36.97 -4.85
N ASN A 65 -7.89 36.79 -3.77
CA ASN A 65 -8.31 35.95 -2.63
C ASN A 65 -8.45 36.78 -1.34
N ILE A 66 -9.12 37.94 -1.40
CA ILE A 66 -9.59 38.69 -0.21
C ILE A 66 -10.95 39.35 -0.52
N VAL A 67 -12.01 38.79 0.08
CA VAL A 67 -13.30 39.41 0.48
C VAL A 67 -14.40 39.63 -0.58
N ASP A 68 -15.38 38.73 -0.53
CA ASP A 68 -16.84 38.90 -0.37
C ASP A 68 -17.67 39.95 -1.13
N ASN A 69 -18.75 39.42 -1.72
CA ASN A 69 -20.08 39.97 -2.05
C ASN A 69 -20.28 41.08 -3.11
N GLY A 70 -21.07 40.74 -4.14
CA GLY A 70 -22.16 41.63 -4.62
C GLY A 70 -22.25 41.90 -6.13
N GLN A 71 -23.18 41.18 -6.78
CA GLN A 71 -24.05 41.59 -7.89
C GLN A 71 -23.52 42.13 -9.25
N GLN A 72 -24.01 41.40 -10.28
CA GLN A 72 -24.50 41.82 -11.60
C GLN A 72 -23.53 42.00 -12.79
N ASN A 73 -23.73 41.08 -13.74
CA ASN A 73 -23.73 41.21 -15.21
C ASN A 73 -22.66 42.09 -15.87
N GLU A 74 -21.78 41.44 -16.62
CA GLU A 74 -21.71 41.66 -18.07
C GLU A 74 -21.08 40.45 -18.76
N SER A 75 -21.79 39.94 -19.77
CA SER A 75 -21.39 38.84 -20.62
C SER A 75 -20.18 39.21 -21.46
N LEU A 76 -19.11 38.41 -21.46
CA LEU A 76 -18.14 38.31 -22.56
C LEU A 76 -17.41 36.95 -22.47
N HIS A 77 -17.79 36.05 -23.38
CA HIS A 77 -17.11 34.80 -23.77
C HIS A 77 -16.65 33.81 -22.68
N GLU A 78 -17.60 33.04 -22.12
CA GLU A 78 -17.29 31.67 -21.72
C GLU A 78 -16.93 30.84 -22.98
N PRO A 79 -15.81 30.09 -23.01
CA PRO A 79 -15.61 29.06 -24.02
C PRO A 79 -16.74 28.02 -23.84
N ARG A 80 -17.65 27.94 -24.84
CA ARG A 80 -18.78 27.01 -24.82
C ARG A 80 -18.31 25.62 -24.38
N LYS A 81 -18.83 25.13 -23.25
CA LYS A 81 -18.69 23.72 -22.85
C LYS A 81 -19.14 22.86 -24.04
N GLU A 82 -18.23 22.10 -24.65
CA GLU A 82 -18.59 21.17 -25.73
C GLU A 82 -19.62 20.16 -25.21
N SER A 83 -20.76 20.03 -25.91
CA SER A 83 -21.83 19.12 -25.48
C SER A 83 -21.44 17.65 -25.71
N ILE A 84 -22.05 16.74 -24.95
CA ILE A 84 -21.82 15.29 -25.08
C ILE A 84 -22.03 14.83 -26.53
N ARG A 85 -23.11 15.29 -27.16
CA ARG A 85 -23.42 14.98 -28.56
C ARG A 85 -22.34 15.46 -29.52
N SER A 86 -21.85 16.69 -29.36
CA SER A 86 -20.80 17.25 -30.23
C SER A 86 -19.49 16.46 -30.15
N VAL A 87 -19.15 15.95 -28.97
CA VAL A 87 -17.99 15.08 -28.77
C VAL A 87 -18.20 13.76 -29.49
N LEU A 88 -19.37 13.13 -29.36
CA LEU A 88 -19.67 11.84 -29.98
C LEU A 88 -19.72 11.91 -31.52
N GLU A 89 -20.22 13.02 -32.10
CA GLU A 89 -20.25 13.25 -33.56
C GLU A 89 -18.85 13.27 -34.19
N LYS A 90 -17.83 13.74 -33.46
CA LYS A 90 -16.44 13.77 -33.95
C LYS A 90 -15.86 12.35 -34.18
N TYR A 91 -16.47 11.32 -33.60
CA TYR A 91 -16.01 9.94 -33.71
C TYR A 91 -16.80 9.15 -34.75
N GLY A 92 -16.31 9.15 -35.99
CA GLY A 92 -17.00 8.53 -37.14
C GLY A 92 -17.43 7.06 -36.95
N LYS A 93 -16.70 6.27 -36.15
CA LYS A 93 -17.08 4.88 -35.83
C LYS A 93 -18.30 4.77 -34.90
N PHE A 94 -18.64 5.83 -34.17
CA PHE A 94 -19.78 5.90 -33.26
C PHE A 94 -21.00 6.60 -33.89
N GLN A 95 -20.82 7.31 -35.02
CA GLN A 95 -21.86 8.05 -35.74
C GLN A 95 -23.14 7.23 -35.97
N LYS A 96 -23.00 5.95 -36.34
CA LYS A 96 -24.14 5.06 -36.60
C LYS A 96 -24.94 4.78 -35.32
N THR A 97 -24.26 4.60 -34.18
CA THR A 97 -24.92 4.41 -32.87
C THR A 97 -25.59 5.69 -32.43
N LEU A 98 -24.92 6.84 -32.60
CA LEU A 98 -25.46 8.15 -32.27
C LEU A 98 -26.77 8.41 -33.03
N THR A 99 -26.71 8.39 -34.37
CA THR A 99 -27.83 8.79 -35.23
C THR A 99 -28.98 7.78 -35.31
N LYS A 100 -28.71 6.46 -35.18
CA LYS A 100 -29.75 5.41 -35.31
C LYS A 100 -30.27 4.88 -33.99
N GLN A 101 -29.64 5.22 -32.87
CA GLN A 101 -30.06 4.71 -31.56
C GLN A 101 -30.26 5.86 -30.58
N LEU A 102 -29.20 6.57 -30.20
CA LEU A 102 -29.28 7.63 -29.18
C LEU A 102 -30.20 8.78 -29.62
N ASP A 103 -30.02 9.32 -30.82
CA ASP A 103 -30.88 10.40 -31.37
C ASP A 103 -32.34 9.93 -31.59
N CYS A 104 -32.57 8.61 -31.69
CA CYS A 104 -33.90 8.02 -31.83
C CYS A 104 -34.53 7.59 -30.50
N GLY A 105 -33.90 7.87 -29.35
CA GLY A 105 -34.40 7.48 -28.03
C GLY A 105 -34.26 5.99 -27.71
N ILE A 106 -33.42 5.25 -28.45
CA ILE A 106 -33.20 3.81 -28.26
C ILE A 106 -31.93 3.61 -27.44
N VAL A 107 -32.04 2.91 -26.31
CA VAL A 107 -30.91 2.53 -25.47
C VAL A 107 -29.96 1.57 -26.24
N PRO A 108 -28.70 1.95 -26.48
CA PRO A 108 -27.73 1.07 -27.12
C PRO A 108 -27.38 -0.16 -26.27
N ASP A 109 -26.87 -1.20 -26.92
CA ASP A 109 -26.36 -2.37 -26.20
C ASP A 109 -25.13 -2.03 -25.31
N PRO A 110 -24.82 -2.86 -24.30
CA PRO A 110 -23.73 -2.57 -23.36
C PRO A 110 -22.35 -2.35 -24.01
N LYS A 111 -22.05 -3.00 -25.14
CA LYS A 111 -20.76 -2.82 -25.84
C LYS A 111 -20.65 -1.42 -26.44
N LYS A 112 -21.76 -0.89 -26.98
CA LYS A 112 -21.83 0.47 -27.49
C LYS A 112 -21.80 1.51 -26.37
N LEU A 113 -22.45 1.26 -25.24
CA LEU A 113 -22.36 2.14 -24.06
C LEU A 113 -20.93 2.19 -23.51
N LEU A 114 -20.21 1.06 -23.50
CA LEU A 114 -18.77 1.03 -23.17
C LEU A 114 -17.94 1.85 -24.16
N GLN A 115 -18.24 1.78 -25.46
CA GLN A 115 -17.55 2.57 -26.48
C GLN A 115 -17.83 4.08 -26.30
N MET A 116 -19.08 4.45 -26.03
CA MET A 116 -19.47 5.83 -25.71
C MET A 116 -18.70 6.35 -24.50
N ASN A 117 -18.70 5.58 -23.40
CA ASN A 117 -17.97 5.92 -22.19
C ASN A 117 -16.46 6.09 -22.45
N ARG A 118 -15.87 5.24 -23.30
CA ARG A 118 -14.46 5.39 -23.70
C ARG A 118 -14.19 6.71 -24.41
N ILE A 119 -15.02 7.07 -25.39
CA ILE A 119 -14.90 8.32 -26.14
C ILE A 119 -14.98 9.52 -25.20
N LEU A 120 -15.99 9.54 -24.33
CA LEU A 120 -16.25 10.68 -23.44
C LEU A 120 -15.16 10.81 -22.37
N THR A 121 -14.77 9.73 -21.72
CA THR A 121 -13.70 9.77 -20.71
C THR A 121 -12.34 10.12 -21.30
N GLU A 122 -12.03 9.68 -22.53
CA GLU A 122 -10.81 10.10 -23.24
C GLU A 122 -10.84 11.60 -23.58
N HIS A 123 -11.98 12.12 -24.03
CA HIS A 123 -12.13 13.55 -24.35
C HIS A 123 -12.07 14.45 -23.12
N PHE A 124 -12.88 14.17 -22.09
CA PHE A 124 -13.03 15.04 -20.93
C PHE A 124 -11.91 14.87 -19.88
N PHE A 125 -11.32 13.68 -19.77
CA PHE A 125 -10.31 13.41 -18.74
C PHE A 125 -8.92 13.07 -19.29
N GLY A 126 -8.77 12.78 -20.59
CA GLY A 126 -7.50 12.37 -21.18
C GLY A 126 -6.40 13.42 -20.99
N ASP A 127 -6.62 14.64 -21.47
CA ASP A 127 -5.63 15.72 -21.37
C ASP A 127 -5.28 16.04 -19.91
N MET A 128 -6.29 16.14 -19.05
CA MET A 128 -6.12 16.34 -17.60
C MET A 128 -5.26 15.25 -16.95
N MET A 129 -5.47 13.97 -17.31
CA MET A 129 -4.75 12.85 -16.72
C MET A 129 -3.33 12.70 -17.28
N PHE A 130 -3.15 12.85 -18.58
CA PHE A 130 -1.87 12.56 -19.27
C PHE A 130 -0.95 13.78 -19.40
N HIS A 131 -1.51 14.98 -19.50
CA HIS A 131 -0.75 16.23 -19.65
C HIS A 131 -0.87 17.12 -18.42
N GLY A 132 -2.08 17.25 -17.85
CA GLY A 132 -2.35 18.02 -16.63
C GLY A 132 -1.94 17.33 -15.32
N LYS A 133 -1.51 16.05 -15.37
CA LYS A 133 -1.08 15.23 -14.22
C LYS A 133 -2.08 15.20 -13.05
N ARG A 134 -3.38 15.34 -13.33
CA ARG A 134 -4.44 15.33 -12.32
C ARG A 134 -5.47 14.25 -12.65
N TYR A 135 -5.90 13.50 -11.64
CA TYR A 135 -7.00 12.56 -11.80
C TYR A 135 -8.35 13.27 -11.59
N PRO A 136 -9.40 12.88 -12.34
CA PRO A 136 -10.73 13.42 -12.13
C PRO A 136 -11.26 13.04 -10.75
N THR A 137 -11.89 13.99 -10.07
CA THR A 137 -12.57 13.81 -8.78
C THR A 137 -13.85 12.99 -8.97
N TRP A 138 -14.48 12.57 -7.86
CA TRP A 138 -15.76 11.88 -7.95
C TRP A 138 -16.87 12.81 -8.45
N GLN A 139 -16.83 14.11 -8.09
CA GLN A 139 -17.79 15.11 -8.58
C GLN A 139 -17.71 15.27 -10.09
N GLU A 140 -16.49 15.36 -10.65
CA GLU A 140 -16.29 15.51 -12.11
C GLU A 140 -16.82 14.29 -12.88
N LYS A 141 -16.66 13.08 -12.32
CA LYS A 141 -17.20 11.85 -12.92
C LYS A 141 -18.72 11.79 -12.85
N GLN A 142 -19.29 12.18 -11.72
CA GLN A 142 -20.74 12.24 -11.57
C GLN A 142 -21.33 13.31 -12.50
N GLN A 143 -20.68 14.47 -12.62
CA GLN A 143 -21.09 15.52 -13.54
C GLN A 143 -21.10 15.03 -14.99
N LEU A 144 -20.08 14.28 -15.42
CA LEU A 144 -20.09 13.66 -16.75
C LEU A 144 -21.25 12.65 -16.89
N ALA A 145 -21.54 11.87 -15.86
CA ALA A 145 -22.66 10.93 -15.86
C ALA A 145 -24.02 11.65 -16.01
N VAL A 146 -24.20 12.77 -15.30
CA VAL A 146 -25.39 13.62 -15.38
C VAL A 146 -25.51 14.25 -16.76
N GLN A 147 -24.44 14.81 -17.31
CA GLN A 147 -24.45 15.41 -18.66
C GLN A 147 -24.81 14.40 -19.76
N ILE A 148 -24.41 13.12 -19.61
CA ILE A 148 -24.81 12.05 -20.52
C ILE A 148 -26.34 11.87 -20.51
N LEU A 149 -26.96 11.92 -19.33
CA LEU A 149 -28.41 11.80 -19.19
C LEU A 149 -29.16 13.06 -19.61
N GLU A 150 -28.59 14.25 -19.38
CA GLU A 150 -29.16 15.51 -19.89
C GLU A 150 -29.25 15.50 -21.42
N GLU A 151 -28.21 14.99 -22.10
CA GLU A 151 -28.21 14.87 -23.56
C GLU A 151 -29.08 13.70 -24.07
N PHE A 152 -29.07 12.57 -23.35
CA PHE A 152 -29.82 11.35 -23.71
C PHE A 152 -30.68 10.84 -22.55
N PRO A 153 -31.83 11.48 -22.26
CA PRO A 153 -32.64 11.18 -21.07
C PRO A 153 -33.11 9.73 -20.96
N HIS A 154 -33.42 9.11 -22.11
CA HIS A 154 -33.86 7.71 -22.19
C HIS A 154 -32.85 6.69 -21.64
N LEU A 155 -31.58 7.07 -21.47
CA LEU A 155 -30.56 6.23 -20.84
C LEU A 155 -30.77 6.04 -19.33
N GLU A 156 -31.67 6.78 -18.68
CA GLU A 156 -32.07 6.54 -17.28
C GLU A 156 -32.58 5.11 -17.05
N GLN A 157 -33.10 4.46 -18.11
CA GLN A 157 -33.55 3.07 -18.11
C GLN A 157 -32.40 2.07 -17.84
N THR A 158 -31.14 2.49 -17.99
CA THR A 158 -29.95 1.67 -17.70
C THR A 158 -29.62 1.61 -16.21
N ARG A 159 -30.34 2.37 -15.36
CA ARG A 159 -30.16 2.42 -13.92
C ARG A 159 -30.03 1.03 -13.29
N VAL A 160 -29.06 0.87 -12.39
CA VAL A 160 -28.67 -0.44 -11.82
C VAL A 160 -29.76 -1.06 -10.94
N SER A 161 -30.50 -0.24 -10.18
CA SER A 161 -31.64 -0.70 -9.35
C SER A 161 -32.63 0.43 -9.11
N GLU A 162 -33.85 0.10 -8.66
CA GLU A 162 -34.91 1.09 -8.42
C GLU A 162 -34.55 2.17 -7.38
N ASN A 163 -33.66 1.85 -6.45
CA ASN A 163 -33.22 2.75 -5.38
C ASN A 163 -31.92 3.50 -5.71
N ALA A 164 -31.32 3.25 -6.88
CA ALA A 164 -30.09 3.91 -7.29
C ALA A 164 -30.39 5.28 -7.94
N PRO A 165 -29.42 6.20 -7.95
CA PRO A 165 -29.48 7.41 -8.80
C PRO A 165 -29.65 7.04 -10.28
N VAL A 166 -30.29 7.91 -11.05
CA VAL A 166 -30.58 7.68 -12.48
C VAL A 166 -29.30 7.48 -13.30
N GLU A 167 -28.20 8.13 -12.89
CA GLU A 167 -26.88 8.07 -13.51
C GLU A 167 -26.02 6.87 -13.07
N SER A 168 -26.53 6.03 -12.15
CA SER A 168 -25.77 4.96 -11.48
C SER A 168 -25.07 3.97 -12.42
N TYR A 169 -25.61 3.74 -13.61
CA TYR A 169 -24.96 2.89 -14.62
C TYR A 169 -23.62 3.48 -15.09
N PHE A 170 -23.56 4.80 -15.25
CA PHE A 170 -22.38 5.52 -15.69
C PHE A 170 -21.45 5.84 -14.51
N PHE A 171 -22.00 6.27 -13.37
CA PHE A 171 -21.24 6.49 -12.15
C PHE A 171 -22.13 6.43 -10.90
N TRP A 172 -21.70 5.69 -9.88
CA TRP A 172 -22.38 5.64 -8.59
C TRP A 172 -21.39 5.77 -7.44
N VAL A 173 -21.60 6.77 -6.60
CA VAL A 173 -20.77 7.02 -5.43
C VAL A 173 -20.95 5.88 -4.41
N HIS A 174 -19.84 5.20 -4.10
CA HIS A 174 -19.77 4.16 -3.07
C HIS A 174 -20.78 3.01 -3.21
N ASP A 175 -21.32 2.80 -4.41
CA ASP A 175 -22.37 1.80 -4.66
C ASP A 175 -23.60 1.98 -3.73
N GLY A 176 -23.90 3.24 -3.34
CA GLY A 176 -24.99 3.57 -2.42
C GLY A 176 -24.68 3.37 -0.94
N LEU A 177 -23.45 3.00 -0.58
CA LEU A 177 -23.00 2.85 0.80
C LEU A 177 -22.39 4.16 1.34
N ASN A 178 -22.32 4.29 2.66
CA ASN A 178 -21.68 5.45 3.32
C ASN A 178 -20.17 5.55 3.04
N THR A 179 -19.53 4.40 2.76
CA THR A 179 -18.09 4.30 2.46
C THR A 179 -17.87 3.12 1.51
N GLY A 180 -16.85 3.18 0.66
CA GLY A 180 -16.53 2.06 -0.23
C GLY A 180 -15.91 2.51 -1.55
N CYS A 181 -15.89 1.60 -2.52
CA CYS A 181 -15.44 1.92 -3.87
C CYS A 181 -16.59 2.54 -4.67
N HIS A 182 -16.30 3.55 -5.50
CA HIS A 182 -17.25 4.02 -6.50
C HIS A 182 -17.41 2.98 -7.61
N THR A 183 -18.58 2.95 -8.24
CA THR A 183 -18.93 1.98 -9.30
C THR A 183 -19.43 2.71 -10.56
N GLY A 184 -19.65 1.96 -11.65
CA GLY A 184 -20.10 2.48 -12.94
C GLY A 184 -19.04 2.48 -14.04
N LEU A 185 -19.49 2.74 -15.28
CA LEU A 185 -18.64 2.70 -16.47
C LEU A 185 -17.49 3.73 -16.42
N ILE A 186 -17.77 4.95 -15.94
CA ILE A 186 -16.80 6.04 -15.89
C ILE A 186 -15.68 5.71 -14.89
N GLU A 187 -16.00 5.24 -13.67
CA GLU A 187 -14.96 4.86 -12.69
C GLU A 187 -14.09 3.72 -13.24
N THR A 188 -14.71 2.72 -13.84
CA THR A 188 -14.00 1.56 -14.40
C THR A 188 -13.02 2.00 -15.49
N ARG A 189 -13.43 2.89 -16.39
CA ARG A 189 -12.57 3.37 -17.48
C ARG A 189 -11.46 4.28 -16.96
N VAL A 190 -11.77 5.24 -16.08
CA VAL A 190 -10.76 6.10 -15.45
C VAL A 190 -9.74 5.27 -14.68
N ALA A 191 -10.17 4.25 -13.92
CA ALA A 191 -9.27 3.35 -13.20
C ALA A 191 -8.31 2.61 -14.14
N ASN A 192 -8.75 2.26 -15.35
CA ASN A 192 -7.88 1.69 -16.37
C ASN A 192 -6.95 2.72 -17.00
N MET A 193 -7.42 3.94 -17.31
CA MET A 193 -6.58 5.02 -17.83
C MET A 193 -5.44 5.39 -16.86
N ARG A 194 -5.65 5.28 -15.55
CA ARG A 194 -4.58 5.46 -14.53
C ARG A 194 -3.39 4.50 -14.72
N LYS A 195 -3.59 3.35 -15.38
CA LYS A 195 -2.51 2.39 -15.68
C LYS A 195 -1.66 2.83 -16.87
N ASP A 196 -2.16 3.72 -17.71
CA ASP A 196 -1.48 4.23 -18.89
C ASP A 196 -0.64 5.48 -18.58
N VAL A 197 -0.89 6.13 -17.43
CA VAL A 197 -0.06 7.23 -16.90
C VAL A 197 1.33 6.70 -16.55
N SER A 198 2.38 7.50 -16.85
CA SER A 198 3.77 7.19 -16.53
C SER A 198 3.91 6.82 -15.04
N PRO A 199 4.73 5.81 -14.66
CA PRO A 199 4.92 5.43 -13.26
C PRO A 199 5.31 6.61 -12.36
N GLU A 200 6.06 7.56 -12.89
CA GLU A 200 6.51 8.77 -12.23
C GLU A 200 5.34 9.72 -11.94
N ASP A 201 4.39 9.87 -12.84
CA ASP A 201 3.28 10.82 -12.66
C ASP A 201 2.05 10.20 -11.98
N ARG A 202 2.09 8.89 -11.65
CA ARG A 202 1.01 8.25 -10.89
C ARG A 202 0.94 8.81 -9.46
N LYS A 203 -0.26 9.28 -9.08
CA LYS A 203 -0.59 9.67 -7.69
C LYS A 203 -0.25 8.59 -6.65
N PHE A 204 -0.34 7.33 -7.05
CA PHE A 204 0.04 6.17 -6.22
C PHE A 204 1.19 5.44 -6.90
N ARG A 205 2.40 5.64 -6.37
CA ARG A 205 3.59 4.93 -6.82
C ARG A 205 3.74 3.65 -5.99
N ARG A 206 4.04 2.54 -6.65
CA ARG A 206 4.60 1.38 -5.92
C ARG A 206 6.02 1.78 -5.52
N ALA A 207 6.40 1.50 -4.28
CA ALA A 207 7.80 1.67 -3.86
C ALA A 207 8.70 0.92 -4.85
N LYS A 208 9.73 1.60 -5.37
CA LYS A 208 10.74 0.93 -6.18
C LYS A 208 11.44 -0.08 -5.28
N ILE A 209 11.58 -1.32 -5.76
CA ILE A 209 12.38 -2.33 -5.05
C ILE A 209 13.81 -1.79 -5.00
N LYS A 210 14.37 -1.69 -3.80
CA LYS A 210 15.76 -1.26 -3.57
C LYS A 210 16.67 -2.18 -4.39
N SER A 211 17.49 -1.61 -5.28
CA SER A 211 18.49 -2.38 -6.02
C SER A 211 19.60 -2.76 -5.04
N ILE A 212 19.81 -4.05 -4.84
CA ILE A 212 20.82 -4.58 -3.91
C ILE A 212 22.00 -5.07 -4.73
N VAL A 213 23.18 -4.55 -4.42
CA VAL A 213 24.44 -4.95 -5.05
C VAL A 213 25.12 -5.92 -4.10
N VAL A 214 25.21 -7.19 -4.48
CA VAL A 214 25.90 -8.24 -3.71
C VAL A 214 27.34 -8.31 -4.19
N THR A 215 28.30 -8.23 -3.27
CA THR A 215 29.73 -8.37 -3.59
C THR A 215 30.21 -9.82 -3.45
N GLU A 216 31.31 -10.18 -4.13
CA GLU A 216 31.93 -11.50 -3.97
C GLU A 216 32.41 -11.74 -2.53
N ASP A 217 32.87 -10.70 -1.85
CA ASP A 217 33.28 -10.76 -0.44
C ASP A 217 32.11 -11.19 0.46
N GLN A 218 30.89 -10.71 0.22
CA GLN A 218 29.71 -11.11 1.00
C GLN A 218 29.37 -12.59 0.80
N VAL A 219 29.53 -13.10 -0.42
CA VAL A 219 29.33 -14.53 -0.73
C VAL A 219 30.39 -15.37 -0.05
N SER A 220 31.65 -14.94 -0.10
CA SER A 220 32.78 -15.59 0.57
C SER A 220 32.60 -15.62 2.10
N THR A 221 32.19 -14.50 2.70
CA THR A 221 31.91 -14.40 4.13
C THR A 221 30.76 -15.32 4.54
N ALA A 222 29.67 -15.37 3.78
CA ALA A 222 28.55 -16.28 4.05
C ALA A 222 28.99 -17.75 3.99
N ALA A 223 29.78 -18.13 2.97
CA ALA A 223 30.34 -19.47 2.87
C ALA A 223 31.26 -19.80 4.06
N HIS A 224 32.13 -18.86 4.47
CA HIS A 224 33.03 -19.05 5.60
C HIS A 224 32.26 -19.28 6.91
N ILE A 225 31.31 -18.41 7.26
CA ILE A 225 30.55 -18.56 8.49
C ILE A 225 29.66 -19.80 8.47
N SER A 226 29.13 -20.21 7.30
CA SER A 226 28.31 -21.41 7.18
C SER A 226 29.07 -22.69 7.60
N ALA A 227 30.39 -22.71 7.42
CA ALA A 227 31.25 -23.84 7.78
C ALA A 227 31.67 -23.85 9.26
N LEU A 228 31.42 -22.77 10.02
CA LEU A 228 31.76 -22.71 11.44
C LEU A 228 30.72 -23.44 12.29
N ASN A 229 31.18 -24.15 13.32
CA ASN A 229 30.28 -24.74 14.31
C ASN A 229 29.66 -23.64 15.21
N PRO A 230 28.36 -23.73 15.56
CA PRO A 230 27.66 -22.73 16.38
C PRO A 230 28.01 -22.88 17.87
N THR A 231 29.25 -22.59 18.23
CA THR A 231 29.74 -22.64 19.61
C THR A 231 29.82 -21.22 20.22
N PRO A 232 29.83 -21.07 21.55
CA PRO A 232 30.02 -19.77 22.19
C PRO A 232 31.29 -19.03 21.73
N GLY A 233 32.38 -19.76 21.43
CA GLY A 233 33.63 -19.18 20.93
C GLY A 233 33.52 -18.60 19.53
N ASN A 234 32.66 -19.17 18.67
CA ASN A 234 32.45 -18.71 17.30
C ASN A 234 31.31 -17.69 17.18
N ALA A 235 30.49 -17.52 18.24
CA ALA A 235 29.26 -16.73 18.20
C ALA A 235 29.48 -15.30 17.66
N LYS A 236 30.55 -14.63 18.12
CA LYS A 236 30.88 -13.27 17.66
C LYS A 236 31.27 -13.22 16.18
N ILE A 237 32.14 -14.13 15.74
CA ILE A 237 32.60 -14.20 14.34
C ILE A 237 31.42 -14.48 13.41
N ILE A 238 30.53 -15.39 13.81
CA ILE A 238 29.32 -15.70 13.06
C ILE A 238 28.40 -14.47 13.00
N ALA A 239 28.13 -13.81 14.13
CA ALA A 239 27.27 -12.63 14.17
C ALA A 239 27.81 -11.49 13.29
N ASP A 240 29.10 -11.20 13.40
CA ASP A 240 29.78 -10.16 12.62
C ASP A 240 29.76 -10.51 11.12
N GLY A 241 30.00 -11.77 10.76
CA GLY A 241 29.92 -12.23 9.38
C GLY A 241 28.50 -12.19 8.81
N MET A 242 27.48 -12.54 9.61
CA MET A 242 26.07 -12.41 9.21
C MET A 242 25.67 -10.94 9.00
N ALA A 243 26.24 -10.02 9.77
CA ALA A 243 26.06 -8.59 9.55
C ALA A 243 26.75 -8.09 8.28
N GLN A 244 27.98 -8.57 8.00
CA GLN A 244 28.71 -8.21 6.77
C GLN A 244 28.03 -8.73 5.51
N ALA A 245 27.45 -9.92 5.56
CA ALA A 245 26.73 -10.54 4.43
C ALA A 245 25.25 -10.15 4.36
N HIS A 246 24.83 -9.04 4.99
CA HIS A 246 23.42 -8.64 5.06
C HIS A 246 22.78 -8.38 3.69
N ASP A 247 23.49 -7.71 2.77
CA ASP A 247 22.95 -7.45 1.43
C ASP A 247 22.70 -8.75 0.65
N LEU A 248 23.53 -9.78 0.85
CA LEU A 248 23.27 -11.10 0.28
C LEU A 248 21.96 -11.68 0.83
N HIS A 249 21.71 -11.59 2.14
CA HIS A 249 20.44 -12.00 2.75
C HIS A 249 19.24 -11.23 2.19
N GLU A 250 19.30 -9.90 2.12
CA GLU A 250 18.24 -9.09 1.51
C GLU A 250 18.02 -9.47 0.02
N SER A 251 19.09 -9.76 -0.73
CA SER A 251 18.98 -10.16 -2.14
C SER A 251 18.22 -11.49 -2.30
N LEU A 252 18.44 -12.45 -1.39
CA LEU A 252 17.72 -13.73 -1.37
C LEU A 252 16.23 -13.52 -1.07
N LEU A 253 15.90 -12.58 -0.18
CA LEU A 253 14.51 -12.20 0.11
C LEU A 253 13.79 -11.61 -1.10
N GLN A 254 14.50 -10.89 -1.98
CA GLN A 254 13.92 -10.30 -3.19
C GLN A 254 13.68 -11.33 -4.31
N LYS A 255 14.38 -12.47 -4.32
CA LYS A 255 14.18 -13.53 -5.33
C LYS A 255 12.79 -14.13 -5.19
N LYS A 256 12.06 -14.24 -6.30
CA LYS A 256 10.79 -14.99 -6.36
C LYS A 256 11.09 -16.48 -6.50
N ASP A 257 11.48 -17.09 -5.40
CA ASP A 257 11.77 -18.51 -5.30
C ASP A 257 10.74 -19.18 -4.35
N GLU A 258 10.18 -20.31 -4.78
CA GLU A 258 9.29 -21.12 -3.93
C GLU A 258 10.08 -21.76 -2.78
N ASN A 259 11.38 -22.02 -2.98
CA ASN A 259 12.30 -22.59 -1.98
C ASN A 259 13.11 -21.52 -1.23
N ARG A 260 12.66 -20.26 -1.23
CA ARG A 260 13.39 -19.13 -0.61
C ARG A 260 13.85 -19.42 0.82
N LEU A 261 12.98 -20.00 1.65
CA LEU A 261 13.32 -20.35 3.03
C LEU A 261 14.53 -21.29 3.08
N HIS A 262 14.51 -22.37 2.30
CA HIS A 262 15.61 -23.33 2.26
C HIS A 262 16.88 -22.70 1.70
N SER A 263 16.79 -21.90 0.63
CA SER A 263 17.94 -21.18 0.09
C SER A 263 18.58 -20.24 1.13
N ILE A 264 17.78 -19.56 1.95
CA ILE A 264 18.29 -18.71 3.03
C ILE A 264 18.94 -19.55 4.12
N ILE A 265 18.33 -20.66 4.53
CA ILE A 265 18.89 -21.56 5.56
C ILE A 265 20.18 -22.22 5.10
N ASP A 266 20.25 -22.65 3.84
CA ASP A 266 21.45 -23.27 3.28
C ASP A 266 22.61 -22.27 3.20
N THR A 267 22.30 -20.98 2.93
CA THR A 267 23.30 -19.90 2.91
C THR A 267 23.68 -19.44 4.32
N PHE A 268 22.71 -19.39 5.24
CA PHE A 268 22.83 -18.86 6.59
C PHE A 268 22.25 -19.85 7.63
N PRO A 269 22.91 -21.00 7.86
CA PRO A 269 22.39 -22.05 8.74
C PRO A 269 22.29 -21.61 10.20
N HIS A 270 23.07 -20.59 10.58
CA HIS A 270 23.11 -20.05 11.94
C HIS A 270 21.85 -19.30 12.36
N PHE A 271 20.91 -19.02 11.43
CA PHE A 271 19.55 -18.62 11.82
C PHE A 271 18.83 -19.69 12.66
N LEU A 272 19.21 -20.97 12.52
CA LEU A 272 18.67 -22.08 13.31
C LEU A 272 19.43 -22.30 14.62
N SER A 273 20.46 -21.49 14.91
CA SER A 273 21.35 -21.62 16.06
C SER A 273 21.15 -20.49 17.07
N PHE A 274 21.88 -20.55 18.20
CA PHE A 274 21.95 -19.48 19.20
C PHE A 274 20.59 -19.02 19.74
N GLU A 275 19.66 -19.96 19.90
CA GLU A 275 18.32 -19.70 20.43
C GLU A 275 17.59 -18.53 19.75
N GLY A 276 17.73 -18.42 18.42
CA GLY A 276 17.10 -17.39 17.58
C GLY A 276 17.73 -16.00 17.67
N GLU A 277 18.89 -15.83 18.31
CA GLU A 277 19.57 -14.54 18.41
C GLU A 277 19.93 -13.95 17.05
N MET A 278 20.37 -14.79 16.11
CA MET A 278 20.73 -14.36 14.76
C MET A 278 19.51 -13.82 13.97
N ILE A 279 18.31 -14.36 14.24
CA ILE A 279 17.05 -13.88 13.65
C ILE A 279 16.71 -12.49 14.18
N ILE A 280 16.84 -12.28 15.49
CA ILE A 280 16.59 -10.99 16.14
C ILE A 280 17.50 -9.91 15.55
N GLN A 281 18.82 -10.17 15.50
CA GLN A 281 19.79 -9.21 14.98
C GLN A 281 19.61 -8.91 13.50
N ALA A 282 19.28 -9.91 12.68
CA ALA A 282 19.03 -9.69 11.26
C ALA A 282 17.74 -8.90 11.01
N PHE A 283 16.71 -9.09 11.83
CA PHE A 283 15.49 -8.30 11.76
C PHE A 283 15.75 -6.83 12.07
N ASP A 284 16.53 -6.56 13.11
CA ASP A 284 16.87 -5.19 13.50
C ASP A 284 17.73 -4.50 12.42
N ARG A 285 18.48 -5.25 11.61
CA ARG A 285 19.19 -4.72 10.42
C ARG A 285 18.23 -4.42 9.25
N LEU A 286 17.25 -5.29 9.00
CA LEU A 286 16.25 -5.09 7.93
C LEU A 286 15.36 -3.87 8.15
N HIS A 287 15.10 -3.53 9.41
CA HIS A 287 14.23 -2.43 9.78
C HIS A 287 15.07 -1.34 10.46
N GLU A 288 15.55 -0.36 9.68
CA GLU A 288 16.39 0.78 10.10
C GLU A 288 15.77 1.70 11.17
N HIS A 289 14.65 1.32 11.78
CA HIS A 289 13.99 2.05 12.85
C HIS A 289 14.27 1.40 14.20
N PRO A 290 14.82 2.13 15.18
CA PRO A 290 14.98 1.59 16.52
C PRO A 290 13.61 1.19 17.09
N ASN A 291 13.58 0.06 17.81
CA ASN A 291 12.44 -0.44 18.60
C ASN A 291 12.05 0.59 19.69
N ASN A 292 11.48 1.73 19.27
CA ASN A 292 10.99 2.81 20.12
C ASN A 292 9.51 2.61 20.48
N GLY A 293 8.94 1.44 20.16
CA GLY A 293 7.64 1.03 20.64
C GLY A 293 7.68 0.58 22.09
N PRO A 294 6.51 0.40 22.72
CA PRO A 294 6.41 -0.31 24.00
C PRO A 294 7.06 -1.70 23.92
N SER A 295 7.55 -2.19 25.06
CA SER A 295 8.09 -3.56 25.19
C SER A 295 7.09 -4.59 24.67
N LEU A 296 7.58 -5.60 23.93
CA LEU A 296 6.76 -6.71 23.47
C LEU A 296 6.02 -7.37 24.63
N SER A 297 6.71 -7.62 25.74
CA SER A 297 6.13 -8.19 26.96
C SER A 297 4.94 -7.37 27.48
N ALA A 298 5.05 -6.04 27.48
CA ALA A 298 3.97 -5.15 27.91
C ALA A 298 2.74 -5.28 27.00
N LEU A 299 2.94 -5.21 25.68
CA LEU A 299 1.83 -5.38 24.72
C LEU A 299 1.14 -6.74 24.90
N LEU A 300 1.91 -7.83 25.00
CA LEU A 300 1.36 -9.18 25.12
C LEU A 300 0.56 -9.36 26.42
N ARG A 301 1.04 -8.77 27.53
CA ARG A 301 0.34 -8.80 28.83
C ARG A 301 -0.96 -7.99 28.84
N LEU A 302 -1.10 -6.93 28.02
CA LEU A 302 -2.38 -6.23 27.87
C LEU A 302 -3.51 -7.14 27.37
N GLY A 303 -3.17 -8.25 26.72
CA GLY A 303 -4.13 -9.29 26.38
C GLY A 303 -4.90 -9.87 27.56
N LEU A 304 -4.32 -9.84 28.76
CA LEU A 304 -4.98 -10.29 29.98
C LEU A 304 -6.22 -9.45 30.31
N LEU A 305 -6.28 -8.20 29.82
CA LEU A 305 -7.42 -7.29 29.98
C LEU A 305 -8.55 -7.58 28.99
N CYS A 306 -8.28 -8.28 27.88
CA CYS A 306 -9.29 -8.58 26.87
C CYS A 306 -10.32 -9.61 27.33
N ASP A 307 -9.92 -10.54 28.20
CA ASP A 307 -10.73 -11.67 28.64
C ASP A 307 -10.19 -12.16 29.98
N LYS A 308 -11.04 -12.34 31.00
CA LYS A 308 -10.61 -12.76 32.35
C LYS A 308 -10.50 -14.28 32.50
N THR A 309 -11.25 -15.06 31.72
CA THR A 309 -11.49 -16.49 32.01
C THR A 309 -10.78 -17.42 31.04
N SER A 310 -10.61 -17.03 29.77
CA SER A 310 -10.02 -17.93 28.78
C SER A 310 -8.55 -18.25 29.08
N TRP A 311 -8.15 -19.52 28.93
CA TRP A 311 -6.78 -20.00 29.17
C TRP A 311 -6.22 -19.71 30.57
N SER A 312 -7.06 -19.65 31.60
CA SER A 312 -6.60 -19.46 32.99
C SER A 312 -5.60 -20.53 33.45
N GLN A 313 -5.66 -21.73 32.85
CA GLN A 313 -4.78 -22.86 33.10
C GLN A 313 -3.38 -22.72 32.50
N VAL A 314 -3.16 -21.82 31.53
CA VAL A 314 -1.83 -21.56 30.95
C VAL A 314 -0.96 -20.89 31.99
N GLU A 315 0.15 -21.52 32.38
CA GLU A 315 1.04 -21.06 33.45
C GLU A 315 1.76 -19.75 33.12
N ASP A 316 2.10 -19.52 31.86
CA ASP A 316 2.79 -18.31 31.42
C ASP A 316 1.81 -17.17 31.11
N ASP A 317 1.92 -16.07 31.86
CA ASP A 317 1.05 -14.90 31.70
C ASP A 317 1.23 -14.19 30.35
N VAL A 318 2.43 -14.18 29.78
CA VAL A 318 2.69 -13.60 28.46
C VAL A 318 1.99 -14.44 27.41
N LEU A 319 2.14 -15.76 27.46
CA LEU A 319 1.46 -16.65 26.53
C LEU A 319 -0.06 -16.56 26.67
N ARG A 320 -0.56 -16.54 27.90
CA ARG A 320 -1.97 -16.36 28.22
C ARG A 320 -2.52 -15.05 27.65
N GLY A 321 -1.81 -13.94 27.86
CA GLY A 321 -2.16 -12.64 27.29
C GLY A 321 -2.16 -12.67 25.76
N THR A 322 -1.16 -13.29 25.15
CA THR A 322 -1.04 -13.43 23.69
C THR A 322 -2.21 -14.19 23.08
N LEU A 323 -2.62 -15.32 23.68
CA LEU A 323 -3.79 -16.09 23.25
C LEU A 323 -5.09 -15.29 23.34
N ARG A 324 -5.23 -14.49 24.41
CA ARG A 324 -6.40 -13.60 24.59
C ARG A 324 -6.41 -12.44 23.59
N LEU A 325 -5.25 -11.86 23.25
CA LEU A 325 -5.14 -10.89 22.14
C LEU A 325 -5.55 -11.53 20.81
N MET A 326 -5.03 -12.72 20.52
CA MET A 326 -5.38 -13.44 19.28
C MET A 326 -6.88 -13.69 19.20
N LYS A 327 -7.52 -14.09 20.30
CA LYS A 327 -8.99 -14.24 20.40
C LYS A 327 -9.72 -12.92 20.15
N ALA A 328 -9.30 -11.83 20.82
CA ALA A 328 -9.93 -10.52 20.69
C ALA A 328 -9.81 -9.93 19.27
N LEU A 329 -8.71 -10.22 18.57
CA LEU A 329 -8.47 -9.79 17.20
C LEU A 329 -9.23 -10.65 16.17
N SER A 330 -9.54 -11.89 16.51
CA SER A 330 -10.15 -12.86 15.59
C SER A 330 -11.68 -12.76 15.58
N ASN A 331 -12.24 -12.26 14.48
CA ASN A 331 -13.68 -12.32 14.21
C ASN A 331 -13.95 -13.57 13.38
N LYS A 332 -14.26 -14.72 14.02
CA LYS A 332 -15.07 -15.87 13.53
C LYS A 332 -14.55 -17.22 14.05
N GLY A 333 -15.51 -18.11 14.33
CA GLY A 333 -15.33 -19.40 15.00
C GLY A 333 -14.39 -20.38 14.31
N VAL A 334 -13.60 -21.08 15.13
CA VAL A 334 -12.70 -22.17 14.75
C VAL A 334 -13.52 -23.27 14.08
N LYS A 335 -13.25 -23.56 12.80
CA LYS A 335 -13.79 -24.76 12.15
C LYS A 335 -12.96 -25.95 12.62
N ARG A 336 -13.62 -26.98 13.17
CA ARG A 336 -12.99 -28.24 13.56
C ARG A 336 -12.31 -28.89 12.35
N THR A 337 -10.99 -29.03 12.39
CA THR A 337 -10.25 -29.97 11.55
C THR A 337 -10.18 -31.33 12.26
N SER A 338 -10.25 -32.40 11.48
CA SER A 338 -10.41 -33.79 11.89
C SER A 338 -9.22 -34.41 12.65
N SER A 339 -8.13 -33.65 12.87
CA SER A 339 -6.87 -34.16 13.43
C SER A 339 -6.83 -34.27 14.96
N LEU A 340 -7.81 -33.75 15.70
CA LEU A 340 -7.79 -33.72 17.17
C LEU A 340 -9.17 -34.05 17.76
N GLN A 341 -9.57 -35.32 17.75
CA GLN A 341 -10.84 -35.76 18.35
C GLN A 341 -10.85 -35.68 19.90
N ASN A 342 -9.69 -35.47 20.53
CA ASN A 342 -9.52 -35.45 21.99
C ASN A 342 -9.06 -34.10 22.58
N ALA A 343 -8.89 -33.05 21.77
CA ALA A 343 -8.42 -31.75 22.26
C ALA A 343 -9.58 -30.90 22.80
N SER A 344 -9.33 -30.19 23.89
CA SER A 344 -10.22 -29.18 24.44
C SER A 344 -10.40 -28.00 23.49
N LEU A 345 -11.53 -27.29 23.59
CA LEU A 345 -11.78 -26.07 22.81
C LEU A 345 -10.68 -25.00 23.00
N GLY A 346 -10.07 -24.95 24.19
CA GLY A 346 -8.95 -24.05 24.48
C GLY A 346 -7.67 -24.42 23.72
N GLU A 347 -7.38 -25.72 23.58
CA GLU A 347 -6.22 -26.19 22.81
C GLU A 347 -6.39 -25.93 21.32
N LEU A 348 -7.55 -26.28 20.76
CA LEU A 348 -7.85 -26.01 19.34
C LEU A 348 -7.77 -24.52 19.00
N ALA A 349 -8.17 -23.66 19.94
CA ALA A 349 -8.07 -22.22 19.76
C ALA A 349 -6.65 -21.67 19.99
N ALA A 350 -5.75 -22.40 20.65
CA ALA A 350 -4.35 -22.03 20.87
C ALA A 350 -3.40 -22.58 19.79
N GLU A 351 -3.76 -23.70 19.16
CA GLU A 351 -2.99 -24.43 18.14
C GLU A 351 -2.36 -23.55 17.05
N PRO A 352 -3.04 -22.51 16.52
CA PRO A 352 -2.44 -21.65 15.50
C PRO A 352 -1.20 -20.89 15.98
N LEU A 353 -1.06 -20.68 17.29
CA LEU A 353 0.08 -20.01 17.90
C LEU A 353 1.04 -20.99 18.55
N ILE A 354 0.52 -21.93 19.35
CA ILE A 354 1.33 -22.81 20.19
C ILE A 354 0.75 -24.21 20.31
N ARG A 355 1.64 -25.21 20.33
CA ARG A 355 1.34 -26.62 20.62
C ARG A 355 2.21 -27.10 21.77
N TRP A 356 1.62 -27.79 22.74
CA TRP A 356 2.36 -28.44 23.82
C TRP A 356 2.68 -29.87 23.44
N ILE A 357 3.91 -30.28 23.68
CA ILE A 357 4.40 -31.64 23.45
C ILE A 357 4.93 -32.13 24.79
N PRO A 358 4.24 -33.10 25.43
CA PRO A 358 4.70 -33.69 26.67
C PRO A 358 6.09 -34.31 26.48
N PHE A 359 7.06 -33.84 27.23
CA PHE A 359 8.42 -34.38 27.23
C PHE A 359 8.76 -34.89 28.63
N THR A 360 9.17 -36.16 28.73
CA THR A 360 9.35 -36.86 30.01
C THR A 360 10.78 -37.40 30.21
N ALA A 361 11.72 -37.06 29.33
CA ALA A 361 13.09 -37.56 29.45
C ALA A 361 13.86 -36.87 30.60
N ARG A 362 14.87 -37.58 31.13
CA ARG A 362 15.65 -37.17 32.31
C ARG A 362 16.74 -36.13 32.02
N GLU A 363 17.18 -36.01 30.77
CA GLU A 363 18.20 -35.06 30.35
C GLU A 363 17.62 -34.08 29.32
N PRO A 364 17.28 -32.84 29.71
CA PRO A 364 16.81 -31.83 28.77
C PRO A 364 17.95 -31.39 27.84
N GLY A 365 17.64 -31.13 26.57
CA GLY A 365 18.62 -30.71 25.57
C GLY A 365 18.46 -31.41 24.22
N PHE A 366 19.47 -32.17 23.79
CA PHE A 366 19.51 -32.79 22.46
C PHE A 366 18.34 -33.77 22.22
N ASP A 367 18.00 -34.58 23.22
CA ASP A 367 16.90 -35.54 23.14
C ASP A 367 15.53 -34.87 22.99
N GLU A 368 15.36 -33.69 23.61
CA GLU A 368 14.15 -32.87 23.48
C GLU A 368 14.02 -32.31 22.07
N LEU A 369 15.11 -31.76 21.54
CA LEU A 369 15.15 -31.25 20.17
C LEU A 369 14.91 -32.37 19.14
N LEU A 370 15.45 -33.57 19.37
CA LEU A 370 15.24 -34.72 18.51
C LEU A 370 13.76 -35.15 18.53
N ALA A 371 13.16 -35.27 19.72
CA ALA A 371 11.75 -35.60 19.86
C ALA A 371 10.83 -34.57 19.17
N VAL A 372 11.14 -33.28 19.29
CA VAL A 372 10.41 -32.20 18.59
C VAL A 372 10.54 -32.33 17.07
N LYS A 373 11.71 -32.71 16.56
CA LYS A 373 11.94 -32.93 15.12
C LYS A 373 11.21 -34.16 14.58
N GLU A 374 11.16 -35.25 15.36
CA GLU A 374 10.50 -36.50 14.97
C GLU A 374 8.99 -36.36 14.78
N ILE A 375 8.36 -35.43 15.52
CA ILE A 375 6.93 -35.13 15.40
C ILE A 375 6.60 -34.51 14.03
N GLN A 376 7.61 -34.11 13.24
CA GLN A 376 7.51 -33.52 11.90
C GLN A 376 6.35 -32.52 11.83
N PRO A 377 6.52 -31.30 12.38
CA PRO A 377 5.45 -30.34 12.44
C PRO A 377 5.05 -29.87 11.04
N ALA A 378 4.15 -30.61 10.41
CA ALA A 378 3.56 -30.25 9.14
C ALA A 378 2.56 -29.11 9.35
N GLY A 379 2.58 -28.14 8.44
CA GLY A 379 1.60 -27.08 8.36
C GLY A 379 2.17 -25.68 8.58
N ASP A 380 1.29 -24.78 9.03
CA ASP A 380 1.62 -23.37 9.22
C ASP A 380 2.63 -23.19 10.39
N PRO A 381 3.53 -22.18 10.30
CA PRO A 381 4.48 -21.86 11.36
C PRO A 381 3.82 -21.64 12.73
N HIS A 382 4.38 -22.23 13.78
CA HIS A 382 3.86 -22.14 15.15
C HIS A 382 4.97 -22.38 16.20
N ILE A 383 4.64 -22.08 17.46
CA ILE A 383 5.50 -22.38 18.63
C ILE A 383 5.21 -23.79 19.11
N ILE A 384 6.25 -24.51 19.49
CA ILE A 384 6.19 -25.76 20.22
C ILE A 384 6.70 -25.50 21.64
N CYS A 385 5.96 -25.92 22.65
CA CYS A 385 6.40 -25.95 24.04
C CYS A 385 6.66 -27.40 24.44
N ALA A 386 7.90 -27.75 24.75
CA ALA A 386 8.27 -29.05 25.30
C ALA A 386 7.96 -29.06 26.80
N ALA A 387 6.70 -29.36 27.14
CA ALA A 387 6.20 -29.42 28.50
C ALA A 387 4.87 -30.18 28.55
N GLU A 388 4.44 -30.52 29.76
CA GLU A 388 3.04 -30.90 29.98
C GLU A 388 2.07 -29.80 29.51
N HIS A 389 0.84 -30.19 29.24
CA HIS A 389 -0.20 -29.30 28.72
C HIS A 389 -0.34 -28.04 29.59
N PHE A 390 -0.29 -26.88 28.93
CA PHE A 390 -0.42 -25.55 29.56
C PHE A 390 0.70 -25.16 30.53
N LYS A 391 1.74 -25.98 30.68
CA LYS A 391 2.91 -25.67 31.52
C LYS A 391 3.98 -24.91 30.74
N LYS A 392 4.89 -24.30 31.51
CA LYS A 392 6.13 -23.71 30.98
C LYS A 392 7.15 -24.81 30.67
N GLY A 393 7.93 -24.57 29.63
CA GLY A 393 9.04 -25.42 29.24
C GLY A 393 9.94 -24.72 28.24
N ASN A 394 10.76 -25.49 27.55
CA ASN A 394 11.55 -24.96 26.44
C ASN A 394 10.68 -24.77 25.21
N TYR A 395 10.91 -23.66 24.53
CA TYR A 395 10.17 -23.27 23.35
C TYR A 395 11.02 -23.50 22.10
N TYR A 396 10.32 -23.89 21.05
CA TYR A 396 10.85 -24.10 19.72
C TYR A 396 9.90 -23.46 18.71
N ILE A 397 10.41 -23.04 17.56
CA ILE A 397 9.57 -22.65 16.43
C ILE A 397 9.65 -23.75 15.38
N ALA A 398 8.47 -24.25 15.02
CA ALA A 398 8.29 -25.04 13.84
C ALA A 398 8.05 -24.12 12.65
N LEU A 399 8.95 -24.16 11.68
CA LEU A 399 8.84 -23.40 10.45
C LEU A 399 9.14 -24.35 9.29
N ASP A 400 8.08 -24.79 8.61
CA ASP A 400 8.17 -25.87 7.62
C ASP A 400 8.84 -27.12 8.24
N LYS A 401 9.84 -27.71 7.59
CA LYS A 401 10.61 -28.87 8.11
C LYS A 401 11.77 -28.48 9.04
N THR A 402 11.81 -27.24 9.50
CA THR A 402 12.91 -26.73 10.34
C THR A 402 12.44 -26.37 11.74
N ILE A 403 13.33 -26.60 12.71
CA ILE A 403 13.10 -26.32 14.13
C ILE A 403 14.14 -25.31 14.59
N ILE A 404 13.67 -24.22 15.19
CA ILE A 404 14.52 -23.18 15.78
C ILE A 404 14.35 -23.25 17.31
N PRO A 405 15.40 -23.52 18.09
CA PRO A 405 15.33 -23.42 19.55
C PRO A 405 15.16 -21.96 19.98
N CYS A 406 14.41 -21.69 21.05
CA CYS A 406 14.13 -20.34 21.55
C CYS A 406 14.43 -20.17 23.05
N GLY A 407 14.92 -21.22 23.73
CA GLY A 407 15.08 -21.25 25.18
C GLY A 407 13.74 -21.31 25.92
N ASN A 408 13.70 -20.84 27.17
CA ASN A 408 12.55 -21.00 28.07
C ASN A 408 11.67 -19.73 28.23
N SER A 409 11.87 -18.72 27.38
CA SER A 409 11.13 -17.45 27.46
C SER A 409 10.03 -17.37 26.42
N ALA A 410 8.77 -17.26 26.86
CA ALA A 410 7.62 -17.10 25.98
C ALA A 410 7.69 -15.81 25.16
N VAL A 411 8.17 -14.70 25.76
CA VAL A 411 8.38 -13.42 25.05
C VAL A 411 9.35 -13.61 23.90
N ARG A 412 10.47 -14.29 24.15
CA ARG A 412 11.50 -14.55 23.15
C ARG A 412 11.00 -15.46 22.03
N ALA A 413 10.29 -16.54 22.37
CA ALA A 413 9.70 -17.44 21.38
C ALA A 413 8.69 -16.72 20.46
N ILE A 414 7.87 -15.84 21.03
CA ILE A 414 6.92 -15.01 20.27
C ILE A 414 7.67 -14.01 19.38
N GLU A 415 8.70 -13.35 19.91
CA GLU A 415 9.53 -12.42 19.15
C GLU A 415 10.17 -13.13 17.93
N ILE A 416 10.83 -14.27 18.15
CA ILE A 416 11.50 -15.02 17.08
C ILE A 416 10.47 -15.52 16.06
N LEU A 417 9.30 -16.01 16.48
CA LEU A 417 8.26 -16.50 15.54
C LEU A 417 7.87 -15.41 14.55
N PHE A 418 7.48 -14.24 15.07
CA PHE A 418 6.98 -13.19 14.19
C PHE A 418 8.12 -12.54 13.38
N LYS A 419 9.33 -12.38 13.96
CA LYS A 419 10.49 -11.85 13.22
C LYS A 419 10.92 -12.79 12.08
N SER A 420 10.79 -14.11 12.29
CA SER A 420 11.11 -15.14 11.28
C SER A 420 10.33 -14.96 9.97
N PHE A 421 9.12 -14.42 10.00
CA PHE A 421 8.34 -14.15 8.79
C PHE A 421 9.05 -13.19 7.84
N ASP A 422 9.68 -12.14 8.36
CA ASP A 422 10.43 -11.19 7.54
C ASP A 422 11.81 -11.78 7.15
N ILE A 423 12.48 -12.48 8.06
CA ILE A 423 13.83 -13.04 7.82
C ILE A 423 13.84 -14.16 6.78
N PHE A 424 12.82 -14.99 6.73
CA PHE A 424 12.72 -16.07 5.74
C PHE A 424 11.78 -15.72 4.57
N GLY A 425 11.16 -14.53 4.60
CA GLY A 425 10.19 -14.11 3.59
C GLY A 425 8.94 -14.99 3.54
N VAL A 426 8.54 -15.57 4.68
CA VAL A 426 7.36 -16.42 4.86
C VAL A 426 6.17 -15.55 5.26
N LYS A 427 5.00 -15.83 4.68
CA LYS A 427 3.79 -15.10 5.06
C LYS A 427 3.27 -15.60 6.40
N ALA A 428 2.96 -14.67 7.31
CA ALA A 428 2.28 -14.99 8.55
C ALA A 428 0.98 -15.81 8.29
N PRO A 429 0.76 -16.92 9.04
CA PRO A 429 -0.45 -17.74 8.97
C PRO A 429 -1.72 -16.90 9.12
N VAL A 430 -2.80 -17.29 8.42
CA VAL A 430 -4.04 -16.50 8.34
C VAL A 430 -4.56 -16.08 9.72
N LEU A 431 -4.50 -17.00 10.68
CA LEU A 431 -4.99 -16.82 12.05
C LEU A 431 -4.06 -15.94 12.91
N LEU A 432 -2.78 -15.83 12.54
CA LEU A 432 -1.80 -15.00 13.22
C LEU A 432 -1.63 -13.61 12.60
N ARG A 433 -2.10 -13.37 11.37
CA ARG A 433 -1.88 -12.11 10.62
C ARG A 433 -2.29 -10.83 11.36
N LYS A 434 -3.34 -10.88 12.17
CA LYS A 434 -3.78 -9.70 12.92
C LYS A 434 -2.90 -9.44 14.13
N LEU A 435 -2.45 -10.50 14.79
CA LEU A 435 -1.50 -10.41 15.90
C LEU A 435 -0.13 -9.93 15.38
N ASP A 436 0.36 -10.51 14.27
CA ASP A 436 1.54 -10.05 13.53
C ASP A 436 1.44 -8.54 13.21
N ALA A 437 0.32 -8.12 12.59
CA ALA A 437 0.12 -6.72 12.24
C ALA A 437 0.10 -5.80 13.48
N MET A 438 -0.44 -6.26 14.61
CA MET A 438 -0.47 -5.50 15.85
C MET A 438 0.92 -5.35 16.46
N ILE A 439 1.71 -6.44 16.52
CA ILE A 439 3.09 -6.40 17.00
C ILE A 439 3.95 -5.51 16.09
N ALA A 440 3.88 -5.72 14.78
CA ALA A 440 4.65 -4.96 13.81
C ALA A 440 4.35 -3.45 13.82
N SER A 441 3.09 -3.04 14.03
CA SER A 441 2.75 -1.61 14.08
C SER A 441 3.02 -0.95 15.43
N ASN A 442 2.84 -1.67 16.54
CA ASN A 442 2.95 -1.07 17.88
C ASN A 442 4.34 -1.24 18.49
N VAL A 443 4.91 -2.44 18.45
CA VAL A 443 6.19 -2.78 19.10
C VAL A 443 7.35 -2.42 18.19
N TRP A 444 7.43 -3.05 17.01
CA TRP A 444 8.58 -2.88 16.11
C TRP A 444 8.53 -1.59 15.30
N ARG A 445 7.32 -1.04 15.10
CA ARG A 445 7.06 0.10 14.21
C ARG A 445 7.61 -0.08 12.78
N SER A 446 7.79 -1.32 12.34
CA SER A 446 8.16 -1.66 10.96
C SER A 446 7.04 -1.38 9.96
N LYS A 447 5.81 -1.17 10.45
CA LYS A 447 4.64 -0.77 9.65
C LYS A 447 4.00 0.47 10.25
N THR A 448 3.81 1.53 9.46
CA THR A 448 3.23 2.81 9.90
C THR A 448 1.77 2.67 10.39
N SER A 449 1.01 1.73 9.82
CA SER A 449 -0.36 1.42 10.26
C SER A 449 -0.79 0.01 9.86
N SER A 450 -1.77 -0.53 10.59
CA SER A 450 -2.42 -1.79 10.23
C SER A 450 -3.58 -1.56 9.27
N LYS A 451 -3.75 -2.44 8.29
CA LYS A 451 -4.93 -2.46 7.40
C LYS A 451 -6.19 -3.03 8.04
N PHE A 452 -6.07 -3.64 9.22
CA PHE A 452 -7.17 -4.32 9.89
C PHE A 452 -7.83 -3.38 10.90
N LYS A 453 -9.12 -3.05 10.68
CA LYS A 453 -9.90 -2.21 11.61
C LYS A 453 -9.85 -2.71 13.06
N SER A 454 -9.97 -4.02 13.29
CA SER A 454 -9.90 -4.59 14.63
C SER A 454 -8.54 -4.38 15.32
N VAL A 455 -7.45 -4.33 14.56
CA VAL A 455 -6.12 -4.02 15.10
C VAL A 455 -6.04 -2.54 15.43
N ILE A 456 -6.50 -1.65 14.54
CA ILE A 456 -6.55 -0.20 14.79
C ILE A 456 -7.36 0.09 16.05
N ASP A 457 -8.58 -0.43 16.15
CA ASP A 457 -9.50 -0.20 17.27
C ASP A 457 -8.89 -0.68 18.60
N LEU A 458 -8.25 -1.87 18.61
CA LEU A 458 -7.63 -2.41 19.82
C LEU A 458 -6.34 -1.66 20.20
N SER A 459 -5.51 -1.28 19.22
CA SER A 459 -4.31 -0.47 19.44
C SER A 459 -4.66 0.91 20.00
N LEU A 460 -5.73 1.55 19.53
CA LEU A 460 -6.22 2.82 20.09
C LEU A 460 -6.67 2.67 21.54
N ARG A 461 -7.41 1.61 21.87
CA ARG A 461 -7.82 1.32 23.27
C ARG A 461 -6.63 1.12 24.20
N PHE A 462 -5.55 0.54 23.69
CA PHE A 462 -4.34 0.30 24.47
C PHE A 462 -3.35 1.46 24.45
N GLN A 463 -3.59 2.49 23.64
CA GLN A 463 -2.65 3.58 23.46
C GLN A 463 -2.37 4.37 24.75
N GLU A 464 -3.34 4.44 25.68
CA GLU A 464 -3.16 5.03 27.02
C GLU A 464 -2.22 4.17 27.89
N PHE A 465 -2.36 2.85 27.86
CA PHE A 465 -1.54 1.92 28.63
C PHE A 465 -0.14 1.73 28.03
N LEU A 466 0.01 1.87 26.71
CA LEU A 466 1.29 1.72 26.00
C LEU A 466 2.15 2.99 26.06
N LYS A 467 1.60 4.13 26.50
CA LYS A 467 2.31 5.41 26.67
C LYS A 467 2.95 5.59 28.05
N ASN A 468 2.56 4.80 29.05
CA ASN A 468 3.11 4.83 30.40
C ASN A 468 3.93 3.55 30.68
N PRO A 469 5.25 3.55 30.43
CA PRO A 469 6.11 2.40 30.72
C PRO A 469 6.55 2.30 32.20
N GLU A 470 6.11 3.20 33.08
CA GLU A 470 6.42 3.17 34.51
C GLU A 470 5.16 2.95 35.34
N ASP A 471 4.91 1.67 35.66
CA ASP A 471 4.35 1.17 36.91
C ASP A 471 4.72 -0.31 37.08
#